data_AF-A0A7C6C5Y5-F1
#
_entry.id   AF-A0A7C6C5Y5-F1
#
_cell.length_a   1.000
_cell.length_b   1.000
_cell.length_c   1.000
_cell.angle_alpha   90.00
_cell.angle_beta   90.00
_cell.angle_gamma   90.00
#
_symmetry.space_group_name_H-M   'P 1'
#
loop_
_entity.id
_entity.type
_entity.pdbx_description
1 polymer ?
#
loop_
_entity_poly.entity_id
_entity_poly.type
_entity_poly.pdbx_seq_one_letter_code
_entity_poly.pdbx_strand_id
1 'polypeptide(L)' 'MTTIIIEEDSPQAKTLLEFIKTLPFATVVEEKKKSFREAAQECNAIPVKEFTDELRSRIEQWPEENA' A
#
# COMPACT_ATOMS: atom_id res chain seq x y z
N MET A 1 -9.62 -23.37 -10.68
CA MET A 1 -8.66 -22.63 -9.86
C MET A 1 -9.35 -22.26 -8.57
N THR A 2 -8.76 -22.59 -7.43
CA THR A 2 -9.37 -22.36 -6.11
C THR A 2 -8.38 -21.56 -5.28
N THR A 3 -8.86 -20.54 -4.57
CA THR A 3 -8.03 -19.68 -3.73
C THR A 3 -8.21 -20.05 -2.27
N ILE A 4 -7.10 -20.23 -1.55
CA ILE A 4 -7.07 -20.46 -0.10
C ILE A 4 -6.35 -19.26 0.52
N ILE A 5 -6.94 -18.65 1.54
CA ILE A 5 -6.36 -17.51 2.27
C ILE A 5 -5.80 -18.04 3.60
N ILE A 6 -4.53 -17.74 3.88
CA ILE A 6 -3.83 -18.16 5.10
C ILE A 6 -3.29 -16.90 5.79
N GLU A 7 -3.68 -16.67 7.04
CA GLU A 7 -3.12 -15.60 7.87
C GLU A 7 -1.79 -16.07 8.49
N GLU A 8 -0.69 -15.37 8.19
CA GLU A 8 0.68 -15.79 8.54
C GLU A 8 1.06 -15.62 10.02
N ASP A 9 0.12 -15.14 10.83
CA ASP A 9 0.35 -14.68 12.20
C ASP A 9 0.61 -15.85 13.18
N SER A 10 0.41 -17.10 12.74
CA SER A 10 0.59 -18.30 13.56
C SER A 10 1.78 -19.17 13.10
N PRO A 11 2.48 -19.86 14.02
CA PRO A 11 3.51 -20.85 13.67
C PRO A 11 2.98 -21.98 12.77
N GLN A 12 1.72 -22.34 12.94
CA GLN A 12 1.05 -23.41 12.18
C GLN A 12 0.84 -22.98 10.72
N ALA A 13 0.47 -21.72 10.48
CA ALA A 13 0.35 -21.16 9.14
C ALA A 13 1.68 -21.21 8.37
N LYS A 14 2.80 -20.88 9.02
CA LYS A 14 4.13 -20.97 8.42
C LYS A 14 4.50 -22.40 8.02
N THR A 15 4.25 -23.37 8.90
CA THR A 15 4.48 -24.79 8.59
C THR A 15 3.63 -25.27 7.42
N LEU A 16 2.35 -24.86 7.36
CA LEU A 16 1.46 -25.19 6.24
C LEU A 16 1.95 -24.57 4.92
N LEU A 17 2.40 -23.32 4.94
CA LEU A 17 2.94 -22.65 3.75
C LEU A 17 4.19 -23.33 3.21
N GLU A 18 5.13 -23.70 4.08
CA GLU A 18 6.33 -24.46 3.70
C GLU A 18 5.97 -25.81 3.07
N PHE A 19 4.98 -26.51 3.64
CA PHE A 19 4.48 -27.75 3.04
C PHE A 19 3.87 -27.51 1.66
N ILE A 20 3.01 -26.49 1.48
CA ILE A 20 2.36 -26.18 0.20
C ILE A 20 3.41 -25.88 -0.89
N LYS A 21 4.50 -25.18 -0.54
CA LYS A 21 5.61 -24.90 -1.48
C LYS A 21 6.27 -26.17 -2.04
N THR A 22 6.18 -27.31 -1.35
CA THR A 22 6.72 -28.59 -1.84
C THR A 22 5.81 -29.31 -2.86
N LEU A 23 4.55 -28.91 -2.98
CA LEU A 23 3.58 -29.59 -3.83
C LEU A 23 3.70 -29.13 -5.29
N PRO A 24 3.87 -30.04 -6.27
CA PRO A 24 4.11 -29.67 -7.68
C PRO A 24 2.89 -29.08 -8.39
N PHE A 25 1.73 -29.14 -7.76
CA PHE A 25 0.44 -28.67 -8.28
C PHE A 25 -0.10 -27.44 -7.54
N ALA A 26 0.67 -26.89 -6.58
CA ALA A 26 0.29 -25.70 -5.85
C ALA A 26 1.23 -24.53 -6.20
N THR A 27 0.70 -23.32 -6.14
CA THR A 27 1.48 -22.10 -6.31
C THR A 27 1.10 -21.16 -5.17
N VAL A 28 2.09 -20.76 -4.38
CA VAL A 28 1.90 -19.77 -3.31
C VAL A 28 2.10 -18.39 -3.94
N VAL A 29 1.03 -17.60 -3.99
CA VAL A 29 1.08 -16.20 -4.41
C VAL A 29 1.06 -15.36 -3.13
N GLU A 30 2.22 -14.85 -2.74
CA GLU A 30 2.31 -13.89 -1.64
C GLU A 30 1.69 -12.56 -2.11
N GLU A 31 0.45 -12.29 -1.69
CA GLU A 31 -0.08 -10.93 -1.76
C GLU A 31 0.72 -10.05 -0.81
N LYS A 32 1.83 -9.51 -1.31
CA LYS A 32 2.46 -8.37 -0.68
C LYS A 32 1.44 -7.24 -0.72
N LYS A 33 0.73 -7.03 0.40
CA LYS A 33 0.03 -5.77 0.63
C LYS A 33 1.05 -4.69 0.36
N LYS A 34 0.82 -3.89 -0.69
CA LYS A 34 1.69 -2.76 -1.01
C LYS A 34 1.83 -1.96 0.27
N SER A 35 3.08 -1.71 0.66
CA SER A 35 3.34 -0.81 1.76
C SER A 35 2.68 0.53 1.45
N PHE A 36 2.27 1.25 2.49
CA PHE A 36 1.72 2.60 2.32
C PHE A 36 2.63 3.48 1.46
N ARG A 37 3.95 3.29 1.55
CA ARG A 37 4.95 3.99 0.74
C ARG A 37 4.87 3.66 -0.74
N GLU A 38 4.73 2.38 -1.10
CA GLU A 38 4.57 1.95 -2.49
C GLU A 38 3.26 2.47 -3.08
N ALA A 39 2.16 2.39 -2.31
CA ALA A 39 0.87 2.95 -2.72
C ALA A 39 0.93 4.48 -2.90
N ALA A 40 1.61 5.19 -2.00
CA ALA A 40 1.81 6.63 -2.09
C ALA A 40 2.62 7.02 -3.34
N GLN A 41 3.65 6.25 -3.70
CA GLN A 41 4.44 6.48 -4.91
C GLN A 41 3.61 6.27 -6.19
N GLU A 42 2.82 5.20 -6.27
CA GLU A 42 1.95 4.95 -7.44
C GLU A 42 0.89 6.03 -7.64
N CYS A 43 0.39 6.61 -6.55
CA CYS A 43 -0.59 7.70 -6.60
C CYS A 43 0.03 9.09 -6.82
N ASN A 44 1.35 9.19 -7.02
CA ASN A 44 2.08 10.48 -7.05
C ASN A 44 1.74 11.35 -5.84
N ALA A 45 1.61 10.74 -4.66
CA ALA A 45 1.27 11.46 -3.45
C ALA A 45 2.39 12.44 -3.10
N ILE A 46 2.01 13.69 -2.81
CA ILE A 46 2.91 14.71 -2.33
C ILE A 46 2.97 14.70 -0.79
N PRO A 47 4.11 15.04 -0.18
CA PRO A 47 4.20 15.24 1.25
C PRO A 47 3.20 16.29 1.74
N VAL A 48 2.61 16.06 2.93
CA VAL A 48 1.66 16.99 3.55
C VAL A 48 2.26 18.40 3.66
N LYS A 49 3.55 18.50 3.97
CA LYS A 49 4.25 19.78 4.07
C LYS A 49 4.23 20.56 2.76
N GLU A 50 4.58 19.90 1.64
CA GLU A 50 4.57 20.51 0.32
C GLU A 50 3.16 20.97 -0.07
N PHE A 51 2.14 20.16 0.21
CA PHE A 51 0.75 20.56 0.02
C PHE A 51 0.39 21.80 0.84
N THR A 52 0.75 21.83 2.13
CA THR A 52 0.40 22.96 3.01
C THR A 52 1.15 24.24 2.66
N ASP A 53 2.41 24.13 2.21
CA ASP A 53 3.22 25.28 1.79
C ASP A 53 2.64 25.89 0.49
N GLU A 54 2.27 25.05 -0.47
CA GLU A 54 1.59 25.48 -1.71
C GLU A 54 0.22 26.10 -1.43
N LEU A 55 -0.60 25.48 -0.57
CA LEU A 55 -1.90 26.00 -0.19
C LEU A 55 -1.77 27.39 0.46
N ARG A 56 -0.81 27.56 1.37
CA ARG A 56 -0.55 28.85 2.02
C ARG A 56 -0.13 29.91 1.01
N SER A 57 0.81 29.58 0.13
CA SER A 57 1.27 30.47 -0.94
C SER A 57 0.09 30.97 -1.79
N ARG A 58 -0.85 30.08 -2.15
CA ARG A 58 -2.05 30.46 -2.92
C ARG A 58 -3.02 31.35 -2.14
N ILE A 59 -3.17 31.11 -0.84
CA ILE A 59 -4.01 31.96 0.03
C ILE A 59 -3.40 33.36 0.13
N GLU A 60 -2.09 33.45 0.36
CA GLU A 60 -1.37 34.73 0.47
C GLU A 60 -1.35 35.51 -0.84
N GLN A 61 -1.35 34.83 -1.98
CA GLN A 61 -1.38 35.43 -3.32
C GLN A 61 -2.81 35.68 -3.83
N TRP A 62 -3.84 35.32 -3.07
CA TRP A 62 -5.22 35.50 -3.50
C TRP A 62 -5.58 37.00 -3.49
N PRO A 63 -5.92 37.61 -4.64
CA PRO A 63 -6.33 39.01 -4.64
C PRO A 63 -7.68 39.15 -3.94
N GLU A 64 -7.80 40.05 -2.98
CA GLU A 64 -9.05 40.31 -2.23
C GLU A 64 -10.22 40.74 -3.13
N GLU A 65 -9.96 41.15 -4.37
CA GLU A 65 -10.99 41.53 -5.37
C GLU A 65 -11.82 40.34 -5.91
N ASN A 66 -11.46 39.09 -5.59
CA ASN A 66 -12.18 37.88 -6.04
C ASN A 66 -13.04 37.23 -4.93
N ALA A 67 -13.28 37.93 -3.82
CA ALA A 67 -14.11 37.46 -2.69
C ALA A 67 -15.57 37.93 -2.79
#